data_AF-A0ABD2XDT2-F1
#
_entry.id   AF-A0ABD2XDT2-F1
#
_cell.length_a   1.000
_cell.length_b   1.000
_cell.length_c   1.000
_cell.angle_alpha   90.00
_cell.angle_beta   90.00
_cell.angle_gamma   90.00
#
_symmetry.space_group_name_H-M   'P 1'
#
loop_
_entity.id
_entity.type
_entity.pdbx_description
1 polymer ?
#
loop_
_entity_poly.entity_id
_entity_poly.type
_entity_poly.pdbx_seq_one_letter_code
_entity_poly.pdbx_strand_id
1 'polypeptide(L)'
;MGCSASSNASTSSNYHNYGLKYHDKNVNGSPGLRLMASKLHFKLEQLEKLNHYFSEIAKSDYLPGPPDIISAEATVERLVQRLVAGVGNIDRRFSSAFLVSLNDPRKIKQLKFEYLFRLDALSSPSTSLANSIDEVSLFLEEDTGLAGFARLRLRSGTGGPWTEFIGTDGRLRRDLIKARVAALLAVASKHGAANGIDENLCITPGQVVDANVLDKILKQPQHCRIFYGPESSLPEMSEHRVVIVEDESCIVIKIGLTDPRSQQSLDVRVRLLIGIGVDSWPVCADYPRRVPLHHCDALLHYEAAQSGMYVVAEAPQQTLRCEDRPSLWRVRLPAAEMILRGHYSDESVPALTEAALMRVLEQLRGERHIDFSIRCKGSLRLVSRHILRTIELWSLERMEPDLLRNWAPDTLSYHVLWSLDELLRSLKCQNLRCYFQPRCNLMLQCTRGGKLFSDESYCQEARIIESYLRAVHLYSTEWLSLQPERCLSTSELLEQSLLVRWRRVVATLPRSSSDTQQRRGTTAVGWEEAYGTRQLQYLGCVIDQVLLARNCTLLQVGFCYVFI
;
A
#
# COMPACT_ATOMS: atom_id res chain seq x y z
N MET A 1 -51.52 -0.30 13.18
CA MET A 1 -51.55 -1.18 11.99
C MET A 1 -50.20 -1.85 11.91
N GLY A 2 -50.16 -3.16 12.17
CA GLY A 2 -48.93 -3.91 12.34
C GLY A 2 -48.26 -4.29 11.02
N CYS A 3 -46.96 -4.54 11.10
CA CYS A 3 -46.36 -5.81 10.70
C CYS A 3 -44.93 -5.91 11.26
N SER A 4 -44.68 -7.05 11.87
CA SER A 4 -43.41 -7.61 12.33
C SER A 4 -42.33 -7.65 11.27
N ALA A 5 -41.08 -7.32 11.63
CA ALA A 5 -39.89 -7.69 10.85
C ALA A 5 -39.05 -8.67 11.68
N SER A 6 -39.09 -9.92 11.25
CA SER A 6 -38.35 -11.05 11.77
C SER A 6 -36.86 -10.93 11.51
N SER A 7 -36.10 -11.31 12.54
CA SER A 7 -34.72 -11.77 12.48
C SER A 7 -34.52 -12.86 11.43
N ASN A 8 -33.48 -12.70 10.60
CA ASN A 8 -32.61 -13.70 9.97
C ASN A 8 -32.21 -13.24 8.57
N ALA A 9 -31.06 -12.58 8.47
CA ALA A 9 -30.34 -12.44 7.21
C ALA A 9 -28.90 -12.93 7.46
N SER A 10 -28.69 -14.21 7.20
CA SER A 10 -27.39 -14.78 6.88
C SER A 10 -26.74 -13.96 5.77
N THR A 11 -25.70 -13.20 6.11
CA THR A 11 -24.85 -12.49 5.15
C THR A 11 -23.99 -13.50 4.40
N SER A 12 -24.59 -14.15 3.39
CA SER A 12 -23.86 -14.92 2.41
C SER A 12 -23.00 -13.96 1.58
N SER A 13 -21.69 -14.17 1.70
CA SER A 13 -20.64 -13.58 0.87
C SER A 13 -20.87 -13.96 -0.60
N ASN A 14 -21.68 -13.18 -1.32
CA ASN A 14 -21.89 -13.36 -2.77
C ASN A 14 -20.76 -12.67 -3.55
N TYR A 15 -19.55 -13.19 -3.44
CA TYR A 15 -18.58 -13.05 -4.52
C TYR A 15 -18.94 -14.09 -5.58
N HIS A 16 -19.46 -13.64 -6.71
CA HIS A 16 -19.58 -14.51 -7.87
C HIS A 16 -18.19 -14.97 -8.28
N ASN A 17 -17.92 -16.26 -8.06
CA ASN A 17 -16.86 -17.03 -8.70
C ASN A 17 -17.08 -17.01 -10.22
N TYR A 18 -16.53 -16.01 -10.90
CA TYR A 18 -16.27 -16.12 -12.33
C TYR A 18 -14.91 -16.79 -12.48
N GLY A 19 -14.93 -18.12 -12.59
CA GLY A 19 -13.75 -18.86 -13.05
C GLY A 19 -13.46 -18.47 -14.49
N LEU A 20 -12.46 -17.61 -14.69
CA LEU A 20 -11.92 -17.31 -16.00
C LEU A 20 -10.92 -18.40 -16.34
N LYS A 21 -11.28 -19.25 -17.30
CA LYS A 21 -10.32 -20.15 -17.93
C LYS A 21 -9.53 -19.31 -18.92
N TYR A 22 -8.21 -19.25 -18.76
CA TYR A 22 -7.34 -19.08 -19.93
C TYR A 22 -7.73 -20.19 -20.94
N HIS A 23 -8.30 -19.79 -22.07
CA HIS A 23 -9.15 -20.58 -22.99
C HIS A 23 -10.63 -20.73 -22.60
N ASP A 24 -11.33 -19.64 -22.34
CA ASP A 24 -12.78 -19.67 -22.53
C ASP A 24 -13.03 -19.73 -24.06
N LYS A 25 -13.21 -20.96 -24.57
CA LYS A 25 -13.82 -21.16 -25.88
C LYS A 25 -15.19 -20.51 -25.79
N ASN A 26 -15.31 -19.32 -26.37
CA ASN A 26 -16.59 -18.66 -26.58
C ASN A 26 -17.56 -19.63 -27.26
N VAL A 27 -18.85 -19.36 -27.16
CA VAL A 27 -19.92 -20.02 -27.94
C VAL A 27 -19.62 -20.03 -29.46
N ASN A 28 -18.66 -19.19 -29.92
CA ASN A 28 -18.11 -19.12 -31.28
C ASN A 28 -16.59 -19.37 -31.42
N GLY A 29 -15.89 -19.91 -30.41
CA GLY A 29 -14.57 -20.53 -30.58
C GLY A 29 -13.31 -19.64 -30.77
N SER A 30 -13.38 -18.29 -30.74
CA SER A 30 -12.18 -17.45 -30.90
C SER A 30 -11.52 -17.02 -29.56
N PRO A 31 -10.18 -17.15 -29.40
CA PRO A 31 -9.45 -16.70 -28.20
C PRO A 31 -9.39 -15.16 -28.10
N GLY A 32 -9.61 -14.61 -26.89
CA GLY A 32 -9.55 -13.16 -26.62
C GLY A 32 -10.02 -12.76 -25.22
N LEU A 33 -10.00 -11.46 -24.92
CA LEU A 33 -10.44 -10.87 -23.65
C LEU A 33 -11.77 -10.13 -23.83
N ARG A 34 -12.75 -10.44 -22.97
CA ARG A 34 -14.01 -9.70 -22.89
C ARG A 34 -14.04 -8.88 -21.61
N LEU A 35 -14.14 -7.56 -21.77
CA LEU A 35 -14.30 -6.61 -20.67
C LEU A 35 -15.79 -6.40 -20.40
N MET A 36 -16.23 -6.58 -19.16
CA MET A 36 -17.66 -6.64 -18.83
C MET A 36 -18.26 -5.25 -18.59
N ALA A 37 -17.53 -4.34 -17.95
CA ALA A 37 -18.04 -3.01 -17.61
C ALA A 37 -18.02 -2.03 -18.79
N SER A 38 -17.01 -2.14 -19.65
CA SER A 38 -16.87 -1.41 -20.92
C SER A 38 -17.54 -2.10 -22.09
N LYS A 39 -17.87 -3.40 -21.97
CA LYS A 39 -18.47 -4.24 -23.02
C LYS A 39 -17.61 -4.37 -24.28
N LEU A 40 -16.30 -4.19 -24.14
CA LEU A 40 -15.33 -4.32 -25.22
C LEU A 40 -14.82 -5.76 -25.35
N HIS A 41 -14.46 -6.15 -26.57
CA HIS A 41 -13.83 -7.44 -26.85
C HIS A 41 -12.53 -7.23 -27.62
N PHE A 42 -11.43 -7.70 -27.03
CA PHE A 42 -10.10 -7.68 -27.61
C PHE A 42 -9.77 -9.08 -28.11
N LYS A 43 -9.40 -9.19 -29.38
CA LYS A 43 -8.88 -10.43 -29.99
C LYS A 43 -7.46 -10.70 -29.50
N LEU A 44 -7.01 -11.94 -29.61
CA LEU A 44 -5.65 -12.34 -29.23
C LEU A 44 -4.56 -11.46 -29.87
N GLU A 45 -4.64 -11.22 -31.18
CA GLU A 45 -3.69 -10.36 -31.91
C GLU A 45 -3.62 -8.92 -31.37
N GLN A 46 -4.75 -8.39 -30.88
CA GLN A 46 -4.79 -7.07 -30.24
C GLN A 46 -4.07 -7.10 -28.89
N LEU A 47 -4.28 -8.16 -28.11
CA LEU A 47 -3.65 -8.33 -26.80
C LEU A 47 -2.13 -8.44 -26.91
N GLU A 48 -1.62 -9.19 -27.89
CA GLU A 48 -0.17 -9.33 -28.12
C GLU A 48 0.50 -7.99 -28.43
N LYS A 49 -0.11 -7.17 -29.29
CA LYS A 49 0.41 -5.82 -29.61
C LYS A 49 0.30 -4.86 -28.44
N LEU A 50 -0.83 -4.89 -27.73
CA LEU A 50 -0.99 -4.11 -26.51
C LEU A 50 0.00 -4.55 -25.42
N ASN A 51 0.45 -5.81 -25.43
CA ASN A 51 1.46 -6.29 -24.50
C ASN A 51 2.77 -5.53 -24.68
N HIS A 52 3.19 -5.34 -25.94
CA HIS A 52 4.34 -4.50 -26.28
C HIS A 52 4.11 -3.05 -25.85
N TYR A 53 2.97 -2.46 -26.23
CA TYR A 53 2.62 -1.08 -25.87
C TYR A 53 2.73 -0.83 -24.36
N PHE A 54 2.09 -1.66 -23.55
CA PHE A 54 2.09 -1.51 -22.10
C PHE A 54 3.48 -1.77 -21.48
N SER A 55 4.27 -2.67 -22.08
CA SER A 55 5.66 -2.89 -21.65
C SER A 55 6.52 -1.64 -21.87
N GLU A 56 6.41 -0.99 -23.03
CA GLU A 56 7.18 0.21 -23.36
C GLU A 56 6.83 1.39 -22.46
N ILE A 57 5.54 1.64 -22.21
CA ILE A 57 5.16 2.73 -21.31
C ILE A 57 5.61 2.44 -19.86
N ALA A 58 5.57 1.18 -19.41
CA ALA A 58 5.98 0.77 -18.07
C ALA A 58 7.49 0.92 -17.84
N LYS A 59 8.32 0.48 -18.81
CA LYS A 59 9.79 0.49 -18.70
C LYS A 59 10.39 1.89 -18.60
N SER A 60 9.72 2.91 -19.13
CA SER A 60 10.21 4.29 -19.08
C SER A 60 10.30 4.90 -17.67
N ASP A 61 9.91 4.19 -16.60
CA ASP A 61 10.09 4.62 -15.20
C ASP A 61 11.45 4.29 -14.59
N TYR A 62 12.19 3.31 -15.13
CA TYR A 62 13.42 2.77 -14.52
C TYR A 62 14.68 3.60 -14.78
N LEU A 63 14.59 4.65 -15.60
CA LEU A 63 15.73 5.54 -15.78
C LEU A 63 15.93 6.36 -14.48
N PRO A 64 17.16 6.39 -13.91
CA PRO A 64 17.50 7.27 -12.80
C PRO A 64 17.03 8.68 -13.12
N GLY A 65 16.49 9.39 -12.11
CA GLY A 65 16.24 10.81 -12.27
C GLY A 65 17.52 11.53 -12.68
N PRO A 66 17.44 12.69 -13.36
CA PRO A 66 18.61 13.53 -13.56
C PRO A 66 19.35 13.75 -12.23
N PRO A 67 20.69 13.87 -12.25
CA PRO A 67 21.52 13.93 -11.03
C PRO A 67 21.08 15.01 -10.04
N ASP A 68 20.45 16.08 -10.54
CA ASP A 68 19.90 17.16 -9.74
C ASP A 68 18.76 16.70 -8.80
N ILE A 69 17.97 15.69 -9.20
CA ILE A 69 16.89 15.14 -8.36
C ILE A 69 17.48 14.32 -7.20
N ILE A 70 18.53 13.55 -7.44
CA ILE A 70 19.20 12.74 -6.41
C ILE A 70 19.84 13.67 -5.37
N SER A 71 20.50 14.74 -5.82
CA SER A 71 21.05 15.77 -4.94
C SER A 71 19.95 16.48 -4.13
N ALA A 72 18.84 16.84 -4.78
CA ALA A 72 17.71 17.47 -4.12
C ALA A 72 17.06 16.54 -3.09
N GLU A 73 16.90 15.26 -3.39
CA GLU A 73 16.39 14.23 -2.47
C GLU A 73 17.27 14.14 -1.22
N ALA A 74 18.59 13.97 -1.38
CA ALA A 74 19.52 13.89 -0.25
C ALA A 74 19.55 15.19 0.58
N THR A 75 19.39 16.35 -0.05
CA THR A 75 19.32 17.64 0.64
C THR A 75 18.03 17.74 1.46
N VAL A 76 16.90 17.40 0.86
CA VAL A 76 15.57 17.44 1.50
C VAL A 76 15.50 16.46 2.67
N GLU A 77 16.03 15.26 2.51
CA GLU A 77 16.08 14.26 3.57
C GLU A 77 16.80 14.79 4.80
N ARG A 78 17.99 15.36 4.62
CA ARG A 78 18.78 15.94 5.73
C ARG A 78 18.07 17.13 6.39
N LEU A 79 17.41 17.99 5.61
CA LEU A 79 16.64 19.12 6.17
C LEU A 79 15.46 18.62 7.02
N VAL A 80 14.75 17.59 6.57
CA VAL A 80 13.65 16.99 7.32
C VAL A 80 14.17 16.32 8.59
N GLN A 81 15.28 15.58 8.53
CA GLN A 81 15.97 15.00 9.69
C GLN A 81 16.32 16.08 10.72
N ARG A 82 16.93 17.18 10.29
CA ARG A 82 17.29 18.31 11.17
C ARG A 82 16.07 18.95 11.83
N LEU A 83 14.98 19.16 11.09
CA LEU A 83 13.73 19.68 11.65
C LEU A 83 13.16 18.74 12.74
N VAL A 84 13.16 17.44 12.46
CA VAL A 84 12.65 16.40 13.38
C VAL A 84 13.52 16.27 14.62
N ALA A 85 14.84 16.32 14.48
CA ALA A 85 15.76 16.37 15.62
C ALA A 85 15.52 17.64 16.46
N GLY A 86 15.33 18.80 15.82
CA GLY A 86 14.98 20.05 16.50
C GLY A 86 13.67 19.95 17.29
N VAL A 87 12.64 19.32 16.74
CA VAL A 87 11.36 19.05 17.45
C VAL A 87 11.60 18.26 18.73
N GLY A 88 12.38 17.17 18.67
CA GLY A 88 12.71 16.34 19.82
C GLY A 88 13.59 17.05 20.88
N ASN A 89 14.45 17.97 20.45
CA ASN A 89 15.26 18.80 21.34
C ASN A 89 14.44 19.83 22.10
N ILE A 90 13.42 20.42 21.45
CA ILE A 90 12.50 21.38 22.07
C ILE A 90 11.53 20.68 23.02
N ASP A 91 10.96 19.54 22.60
CA ASP A 91 10.00 18.77 23.37
C ASP A 91 10.25 17.27 23.20
N ARG A 92 10.89 16.67 24.21
CA ARG A 92 11.33 15.26 24.17
C ARG A 92 10.20 14.26 23.92
N ARG A 93 8.95 14.59 24.22
CA ARG A 93 7.78 13.74 23.97
C ARG A 93 7.55 13.49 22.48
N PHE A 94 8.05 14.39 21.64
CA PHE A 94 7.97 14.32 20.18
C PHE A 94 9.34 13.97 19.56
N SER A 95 10.29 13.46 20.34
CA SER A 95 11.50 12.87 19.76
C SER A 95 11.09 11.66 18.91
N SER A 96 11.67 11.53 17.71
CA SER A 96 11.42 10.41 16.80
C SER A 96 12.74 9.85 16.31
N ALA A 97 13.09 8.64 16.74
CA ALA A 97 14.30 7.95 16.29
C ALA A 97 14.28 7.68 14.78
N PHE A 98 13.13 7.27 14.24
CA PHE A 98 12.95 6.93 12.83
C PHE A 98 11.90 7.81 12.15
N LEU A 99 12.14 8.11 10.88
CA LEU A 99 11.12 8.58 9.95
C LEU A 99 10.84 7.46 8.96
N VAL A 100 9.57 7.08 8.79
CA VAL A 100 9.24 6.05 7.80
C VAL A 100 9.09 6.69 6.43
N SER A 101 9.92 6.27 5.48
CA SER A 101 9.78 6.65 4.08
C SER A 101 8.49 6.05 3.51
N LEU A 102 7.62 6.92 3.01
CA LEU A 102 6.43 6.54 2.22
C LEU A 102 6.59 7.03 0.77
N ASN A 103 7.84 7.26 0.36
CA ASN A 103 8.17 7.82 -0.92
C ASN A 103 7.81 6.85 -2.05
N ASP A 104 7.34 7.43 -3.15
CA ASP A 104 7.13 6.73 -4.41
C ASP A 104 8.15 7.29 -5.39
N PRO A 105 8.97 6.46 -6.08
CA PRO A 105 10.00 6.92 -7.01
C PRO A 105 9.46 7.94 -8.04
N ARG A 106 8.20 7.80 -8.44
CA ARG A 106 7.54 8.75 -9.36
C ARG A 106 7.27 10.11 -8.74
N LYS A 107 6.94 10.17 -7.44
CA LYS A 107 6.75 11.44 -6.71
C LYS A 107 8.08 12.13 -6.44
N ILE A 108 9.13 11.36 -6.16
CA ILE A 108 10.49 11.89 -5.98
C ILE A 108 10.94 12.63 -7.24
N LYS A 109 10.68 12.07 -8.43
CA LYS A 109 10.92 12.74 -9.72
C LYS A 109 10.15 14.06 -9.89
N GLN A 110 9.07 14.27 -9.12
CA GLN A 110 8.28 15.51 -9.08
C GLN A 110 8.61 16.37 -7.86
N LEU A 111 9.71 16.10 -7.14
CA LEU A 111 10.13 16.78 -5.90
C LEU A 111 9.03 16.77 -4.82
N LYS A 112 8.31 15.65 -4.73
CA LYS A 112 7.26 15.41 -3.74
C LYS A 112 7.66 14.24 -2.84
N PHE A 113 7.86 14.52 -1.56
CA PHE A 113 8.28 13.54 -0.57
C PHE A 113 7.18 13.31 0.46
N GLU A 114 7.11 12.12 1.04
CA GLU A 114 6.12 11.72 2.02
C GLU A 114 6.79 10.85 3.10
N TYR A 115 6.72 11.31 4.35
CA TYR A 115 7.31 10.66 5.52
C TYR A 115 6.27 10.47 6.62
N LEU A 116 6.40 9.39 7.39
CA LEU A 116 5.64 9.16 8.62
C LEU A 116 6.53 9.43 9.84
N PHE A 117 6.13 10.41 10.63
CA PHE A 117 6.68 10.80 11.92
C PHE A 117 6.04 9.99 13.04
N ARG A 118 6.84 9.17 13.73
CA ARG A 118 6.35 8.23 14.74
C ARG A 118 6.29 8.87 16.12
N LEU A 119 5.19 8.65 16.83
CA LEU A 119 4.95 9.11 18.20
C LEU A 119 4.61 7.94 19.13
N ASP A 120 5.49 6.93 19.21
CA ASP A 120 5.32 5.78 20.10
C ASP A 120 6.51 5.63 21.06
N ALA A 121 6.44 4.66 21.99
CA ALA A 121 7.48 4.45 23.00
C ALA A 121 8.88 4.22 22.41
N LEU A 122 8.95 3.78 21.14
CA LEU A 122 10.18 3.51 20.40
C LEU A 122 10.70 4.74 19.66
N SER A 123 9.97 5.86 19.72
CA SER A 123 10.36 7.15 19.16
C SER A 123 11.42 7.88 20.01
N SER A 124 11.54 7.57 21.30
CA SER A 124 12.56 8.16 22.18
C SER A 124 13.82 7.27 22.23
N PRO A 125 15.02 7.80 21.92
CA PRO A 125 16.25 7.04 22.07
C PRO A 125 16.48 6.75 23.57
N SER A 126 16.68 5.47 23.91
CA SER A 126 16.94 5.01 25.28
C SER A 126 18.37 5.37 25.71
N THR A 127 18.69 6.66 25.80
CA THR A 127 20.03 7.11 26.20
C THR A 127 20.26 7.07 27.70
N SER A 128 19.26 6.69 28.50
CA SER A 128 19.44 6.48 29.94
C SER A 128 18.71 5.23 30.41
N LEU A 129 19.45 4.27 30.96
CA LEU A 129 18.97 3.18 31.83
C LEU A 129 18.18 3.65 33.07
N ALA A 130 17.88 4.95 33.20
CA ALA A 130 17.38 5.57 34.42
C ALA A 130 16.04 6.32 34.30
N ASN A 131 15.44 6.43 33.12
CA ASN A 131 14.11 7.05 32.98
C ASN A 131 13.27 6.20 32.03
N SER A 132 12.63 5.18 32.59
CA SER A 132 11.40 4.65 32.01
C SER A 132 10.41 5.80 31.93
N ILE A 133 10.33 6.48 30.78
CA ILE A 133 9.07 7.11 30.42
C ILE A 133 8.10 5.92 30.40
N ASP A 134 7.26 5.83 31.44
CA ASP A 134 6.29 4.75 31.60
C ASP A 134 5.70 4.46 30.24
N GLU A 135 5.90 3.22 29.79
CA GLU A 135 5.48 2.76 28.48
C GLU A 135 4.01 3.11 28.34
N VAL A 136 3.72 4.09 27.48
CA VAL A 136 2.39 4.67 27.38
C VAL A 136 1.51 3.59 26.77
N SER A 137 0.86 2.80 27.61
CA SER A 137 0.02 1.70 27.18
C SER A 137 -1.24 2.28 26.55
N LEU A 138 -1.21 2.42 25.22
CA LEU A 138 -2.31 2.88 24.40
C LEU A 138 -3.21 1.70 24.06
N PHE A 139 -4.51 1.89 24.31
CA PHE A 139 -5.55 0.99 23.84
C PHE A 139 -6.16 1.54 22.55
N LEU A 140 -6.32 0.66 21.58
CA LEU A 140 -6.97 0.97 20.33
C LEU A 140 -8.46 0.60 20.42
N GLU A 141 -9.32 1.59 20.20
CA GLU A 141 -10.77 1.41 20.05
C GLU A 141 -11.12 1.57 18.57
N GLU A 142 -11.28 0.47 17.82
CA GLU A 142 -11.75 0.55 16.43
C GLU A 142 -13.16 1.12 16.37
N ASP A 143 -13.38 2.10 15.49
CA ASP A 143 -14.70 2.70 15.32
C ASP A 143 -15.58 1.81 14.43
N THR A 144 -16.59 1.19 15.03
CA THR A 144 -17.55 0.34 14.31
C THR A 144 -18.43 1.11 13.33
N GLY A 145 -18.65 2.39 13.58
CA GLY A 145 -19.44 3.29 12.72
C GLY A 145 -18.64 3.88 11.56
N LEU A 146 -17.31 3.97 11.68
CA LEU A 146 -16.44 4.51 10.64
C LEU A 146 -15.24 3.61 10.35
N ALA A 147 -15.46 2.61 9.48
CA ALA A 147 -14.45 1.65 9.08
C ALA A 147 -13.17 2.30 8.54
N GLY A 148 -12.01 1.78 8.97
CA GLY A 148 -10.69 2.30 8.63
C GLY A 148 -10.22 3.46 9.52
N PHE A 149 -11.00 3.83 10.53
CA PHE A 149 -10.60 4.74 11.60
C PHE A 149 -10.67 4.05 12.97
N ALA A 150 -9.85 4.53 13.89
CA ALA A 150 -9.81 4.07 15.27
C ALA A 150 -9.59 5.26 16.21
N ARG A 151 -9.93 5.07 17.48
CA ARG A 151 -9.58 6.00 18.56
C ARG A 151 -8.50 5.40 19.42
N LEU A 152 -7.72 6.27 20.04
CA LEU A 152 -6.67 5.89 20.96
C LEU A 152 -7.07 6.31 22.37
N ARG A 153 -7.05 5.37 23.30
CA ARG A 153 -7.34 5.62 24.71
C ARG A 153 -6.12 5.28 25.55
N LEU A 154 -5.80 6.15 26.49
CA LEU A 154 -4.73 5.88 27.45
C LEU A 154 -5.28 5.03 28.60
N ARG A 155 -4.47 4.09 29.10
CA ARG A 155 -4.83 3.35 30.32
C ARG A 155 -5.04 4.33 31.48
N SER A 156 -6.09 4.11 32.26
CA SER A 156 -6.41 4.97 33.40
C SER A 156 -5.23 5.02 34.39
N GLY A 157 -4.81 6.23 34.78
CA GLY A 157 -3.68 6.45 35.70
C GLY A 157 -2.31 6.70 35.03
N THR A 158 -2.14 6.43 33.73
CA THR A 158 -0.87 6.60 32.99
C THR A 158 -0.86 7.81 32.04
N GLY A 159 -1.77 8.78 32.24
CA GLY A 159 -1.88 9.97 31.38
C GLY A 159 -0.60 10.81 31.32
N GLY A 160 0.23 10.72 32.37
CA GLY A 160 1.62 11.19 32.41
C GLY A 160 1.83 12.55 31.74
N PRO A 161 2.85 12.68 30.87
CA PRO A 161 3.14 13.93 30.18
C PRO A 161 2.21 14.20 28.97
N TRP A 162 1.23 13.34 28.69
CA TRP A 162 0.34 13.47 27.53
C TRP A 162 -1.02 14.07 27.86
N THR A 163 -1.29 14.39 29.14
CA THR A 163 -2.58 14.87 29.65
C THR A 163 -3.18 16.04 28.88
N GLU A 164 -2.36 16.98 28.40
CA GLU A 164 -2.82 18.12 27.60
C GLU A 164 -3.39 17.75 26.22
N PHE A 165 -3.11 16.54 25.73
CA PHE A 165 -3.59 16.02 24.45
C PHE A 165 -4.78 15.06 24.62
N ILE A 166 -5.30 14.88 25.82
CA ILE A 166 -6.39 13.95 26.11
C ILE A 166 -7.73 14.73 26.15
N GLY A 167 -8.74 14.19 25.48
CA GLY A 167 -10.12 14.63 25.58
C GLY A 167 -10.75 14.31 26.93
N THR A 168 -11.93 14.87 27.19
CA THR A 168 -12.69 14.63 28.43
C THR A 168 -13.12 13.17 28.61
N ASP A 169 -13.13 12.39 27.54
CA ASP A 169 -13.46 10.96 27.50
C ASP A 169 -12.23 10.04 27.69
N GLY A 170 -11.05 10.62 27.92
CA GLY A 170 -9.80 9.88 28.08
C GLY A 170 -9.14 9.47 26.76
N ARG A 171 -9.62 9.99 25.62
CA ARG A 171 -9.09 9.66 24.30
C ARG A 171 -8.08 10.68 23.79
N LEU A 172 -7.09 10.21 23.06
CA LEU A 172 -6.03 11.04 22.51
C LEU A 172 -6.54 11.85 21.32
N ARG A 173 -6.45 13.18 21.45
CA ARG A 173 -6.87 14.13 20.43
C ARG A 173 -5.80 14.32 19.36
N ARG A 174 -6.12 13.88 18.15
CA ARG A 174 -5.29 13.99 16.94
C ARG A 174 -4.94 15.44 16.62
N ASP A 175 -5.92 16.32 16.70
CA ASP A 175 -5.78 17.72 16.30
C ASP A 175 -4.83 18.50 17.23
N LEU A 176 -4.89 18.26 18.54
CA LEU A 176 -3.97 18.89 19.49
C LEU A 176 -2.52 18.44 19.28
N ILE A 177 -2.31 17.13 19.07
CA ILE A 177 -0.98 16.58 18.77
C ILE A 177 -0.43 17.18 17.47
N LYS A 178 -1.26 17.22 16.43
CA LYS A 178 -0.88 17.73 15.12
C LYS A 178 -0.53 19.23 15.17
N ALA A 179 -1.36 20.04 15.83
CA ALA A 179 -1.10 21.45 16.03
C ALA A 179 0.19 21.67 16.82
N ARG A 180 0.44 20.86 17.86
CA ARG A 180 1.68 20.93 18.65
C ARG A 180 2.91 20.60 17.80
N VAL A 181 2.88 19.53 17.02
CA VAL A 181 3.99 19.16 16.12
C VAL A 181 4.24 20.27 15.09
N ALA A 182 3.19 20.85 14.50
CA ALA A 182 3.33 21.96 13.55
C ALA A 182 3.99 23.19 14.21
N ALA A 183 3.60 23.52 15.44
CA ALA A 183 4.21 24.61 16.20
C ALA A 183 5.69 24.32 16.52
N LEU A 184 6.02 23.09 16.95
CA LEU A 184 7.40 22.68 17.23
C LEU A 184 8.28 22.73 15.97
N LEU A 185 7.77 22.28 14.81
CA LEU A 185 8.46 22.39 13.54
C LEU A 185 8.72 23.85 13.15
N ALA A 186 7.76 24.74 13.38
CA ALA A 186 7.91 26.17 13.09
C ALA A 186 8.92 26.88 14.01
N VAL A 187 9.12 26.36 15.23
CA VAL A 187 10.19 26.81 16.12
C VAL A 187 11.53 26.21 15.69
N ALA A 188 11.56 24.91 15.36
CA ALA A 188 12.77 24.21 14.91
C ALA A 188 13.31 24.75 13.57
N SER A 189 12.45 25.31 12.72
CA SER A 189 12.88 25.96 11.48
C SER A 189 13.56 27.32 11.70
N LYS A 190 13.51 27.89 12.91
CA LYS A 190 14.18 29.16 13.25
C LYS A 190 15.64 28.92 13.65
N HIS A 191 16.47 29.91 13.37
CA HIS A 191 17.91 29.87 13.58
C HIS A 191 18.29 29.53 15.04
N GLY A 192 19.20 28.58 15.25
CA GLY A 192 19.75 28.22 16.56
C GLY A 192 19.06 27.08 17.34
N ALA A 193 17.89 26.60 16.92
CA ALA A 193 17.17 25.53 17.63
C ALA A 193 17.80 24.12 17.52
N ALA A 194 18.73 23.94 16.59
CA ALA A 194 19.46 22.69 16.35
C ALA A 194 20.92 22.74 16.87
N ASN A 195 21.33 23.82 17.53
CA ASN A 195 22.69 23.95 18.08
C ASN A 195 22.82 22.99 19.27
N GLY A 196 23.58 21.91 19.10
CA GLY A 196 23.77 20.86 20.10
C GLY A 196 23.46 19.43 19.63
N ILE A 197 23.10 19.24 18.35
CA ILE A 197 23.11 17.91 17.74
C ILE A 197 24.58 17.50 17.58
N ASP A 198 25.04 16.54 18.38
CA ASP A 198 26.35 15.91 18.17
C ASP A 198 26.25 15.05 16.91
N GLU A 199 26.69 15.61 15.80
CA GLU A 199 26.62 15.02 14.45
C GLU A 199 27.45 13.72 14.34
N ASN A 200 28.32 13.44 15.34
CA ASN A 200 29.12 12.24 15.43
C ASN A 200 28.40 11.07 16.14
N LEU A 201 27.21 11.29 16.70
CA LEU A 201 26.44 10.21 17.31
C LEU A 201 25.70 9.43 16.21
N CYS A 202 25.92 8.12 16.16
CA CYS A 202 25.25 7.19 15.23
C CYS A 202 23.71 7.12 15.38
N ILE A 203 23.12 7.90 16.29
CA ILE A 203 21.69 7.99 16.61
C ILE A 203 21.25 9.45 16.49
N THR A 204 21.33 10.03 15.29
CA THR A 204 20.61 11.28 15.02
C THR A 204 19.12 10.95 14.91
N PRO A 205 18.23 11.55 15.73
CA PRO A 205 16.80 11.35 15.61
C PRO A 205 16.33 11.68 14.19
N GLY A 206 15.51 10.81 13.61
CA GLY A 206 14.87 11.01 12.32
C GLY A 206 15.46 10.18 11.18
N GLN A 207 16.23 9.12 11.45
CA GLN A 207 16.76 8.24 10.40
C GLN A 207 15.64 7.76 9.47
N VAL A 208 15.82 8.01 8.17
CA VAL A 208 14.81 7.66 7.17
C VAL A 208 14.96 6.20 6.80
N VAL A 209 13.90 5.44 7.02
CA VAL A 209 13.88 3.98 6.81
C VAL A 209 12.57 3.58 6.16
N ASP A 210 12.61 2.60 5.27
CA ASP A 210 11.42 2.01 4.69
C ASP A 210 10.57 1.26 5.72
N ALA A 211 9.25 1.23 5.53
CA ALA A 211 8.33 0.61 6.50
C ALA A 211 8.63 -0.88 6.75
N ASN A 212 8.98 -1.63 5.70
CA ASN A 212 9.36 -3.05 5.80
C ASN A 212 10.68 -3.24 6.57
N VAL A 213 11.69 -2.42 6.27
CA VAL A 213 12.99 -2.49 6.94
C VAL A 213 12.83 -2.13 8.42
N LEU A 214 12.04 -1.10 8.72
CA LEU A 214 11.76 -0.71 10.09
C LEU A 214 11.03 -1.83 10.85
N ASP A 215 10.01 -2.47 10.28
CA ASP A 215 9.34 -3.62 10.89
C ASP A 215 10.32 -4.73 11.30
N LYS A 216 11.31 -5.02 10.45
CA LYS A 216 12.38 -5.99 10.74
C LYS A 216 13.33 -5.52 11.84
N ILE A 217 13.74 -4.25 11.84
CA ILE A 217 14.59 -3.66 12.89
C ILE A 217 13.88 -3.72 14.25
N LEU A 218 12.57 -3.43 14.29
CA LEU A 218 11.81 -3.41 15.53
C LEU A 218 11.66 -4.80 16.15
N LYS A 219 11.59 -5.85 15.32
CA LYS A 219 11.55 -7.26 15.77
C LYS A 219 12.88 -7.72 16.39
N GLN A 220 13.99 -7.01 16.15
CA GLN A 220 15.26 -7.30 16.78
C GLN A 220 15.35 -6.70 18.20
N PRO A 221 16.01 -7.38 19.15
CA PRO A 221 16.30 -6.82 20.47
C PRO A 221 17.07 -5.50 20.36
N GLN A 222 16.79 -4.54 21.26
CA GLN A 222 17.39 -3.20 21.21
C GLN A 222 18.93 -3.22 21.17
N HIS A 223 19.56 -4.15 21.91
CA HIS A 223 21.02 -4.29 21.97
C HIS A 223 21.67 -4.83 20.68
N CYS A 224 20.88 -5.34 19.73
CA CYS A 224 21.35 -5.81 18.42
C CYS A 224 21.25 -4.74 17.33
N ARG A 225 20.64 -3.58 17.62
CA ARG A 225 20.40 -2.53 16.64
C ARG A 225 21.66 -1.68 16.49
N ILE A 226 22.41 -1.92 15.41
CA ILE A 226 23.62 -1.17 15.06
C ILE A 226 23.23 -0.15 13.99
N PHE A 227 23.57 1.12 14.23
CA PHE A 227 23.33 2.20 13.29
C PHE A 227 24.67 2.69 12.75
N TYR A 228 24.79 2.77 11.42
CA TYR A 228 25.94 3.39 10.76
C TYR A 228 25.56 4.82 10.38
N GLY A 229 26.30 5.81 10.91
CA GLY A 229 26.12 7.21 10.57
C GLY A 229 27.07 7.63 9.44
N PRO A 230 26.64 8.49 8.50
CA PRO A 230 27.55 9.10 7.54
C PRO A 230 28.46 10.14 8.23
N GLU A 231 29.71 10.28 7.77
CA GLU A 231 30.71 11.24 8.29
C GLU A 231 30.41 12.72 7.93
N SER A 232 29.29 13.04 7.28
CA SER A 232 29.04 14.38 6.72
C SER A 232 28.09 15.22 7.57
N SER A 233 28.48 16.47 7.84
CA SER A 233 27.69 17.50 8.53
C SER A 233 26.33 17.76 7.88
N LEU A 234 25.30 18.03 8.69
CA LEU A 234 23.96 18.36 8.20
C LEU A 234 23.95 19.77 7.56
N PRO A 235 23.32 19.99 6.39
CA PRO A 235 23.24 21.32 5.76
C PRO A 235 22.57 22.36 6.68
N GLU A 236 22.99 23.61 6.55
CA GLU A 236 22.45 24.72 7.33
C GLU A 236 21.05 25.14 6.85
N MET A 237 20.12 25.34 7.80
CA MET A 237 18.74 25.76 7.49
C MET A 237 18.64 27.19 6.94
N SER A 238 19.66 28.04 7.17
CA SER A 238 19.73 29.45 6.73
C SER A 238 19.69 29.63 5.23
N GLU A 239 20.09 28.60 4.48
CA GLU A 239 20.24 28.68 3.04
C GLU A 239 18.92 28.43 2.28
N HIS A 240 17.86 28.04 2.98
CA HIS A 240 16.62 27.57 2.35
C HIS A 240 15.35 28.21 2.91
N ARG A 241 14.40 28.53 2.03
CA ARG A 241 13.09 29.05 2.43
C ARG A 241 12.18 27.89 2.81
N VAL A 242 11.84 27.78 4.09
CA VAL A 242 10.93 26.75 4.61
C VAL A 242 9.59 27.37 5.02
N VAL A 243 8.49 26.80 4.52
CA VAL A 243 7.12 27.18 4.90
C VAL A 243 6.38 25.94 5.38
N ILE A 244 5.86 26.00 6.59
CA ILE A 244 5.10 24.90 7.21
C ILE A 244 3.62 25.25 7.17
N VAL A 245 2.80 24.34 6.63
CA VAL A 245 1.36 24.50 6.50
C VAL A 245 0.68 23.27 7.08
N GLU A 246 -0.23 23.46 8.02
CA GLU A 246 -1.11 22.40 8.48
C GLU A 246 -2.19 22.15 7.42
N ASP A 247 -2.26 20.92 6.92
CA ASP A 247 -3.33 20.43 6.02
C ASP A 247 -4.26 19.50 6.80
N GLU A 248 -5.45 19.16 6.30
CA GLU A 248 -6.38 18.27 7.01
C GLU A 248 -5.79 16.87 7.28
N SER A 249 -4.98 16.38 6.34
CA SER A 249 -4.45 15.01 6.34
C SER A 249 -3.04 14.89 6.90
N CYS A 250 -2.23 15.96 6.85
CA CYS A 250 -0.80 15.93 7.17
C CYS A 250 -0.27 17.33 7.48
N ILE A 251 1.02 17.44 7.83
CA ILE A 251 1.74 18.71 7.83
C ILE A 251 2.51 18.80 6.52
N VAL A 252 2.33 19.89 5.77
CA VAL A 252 3.02 20.13 4.49
C VAL A 252 4.16 21.10 4.73
N ILE A 253 5.38 20.67 4.42
CA ILE A 253 6.58 21.50 4.45
C ILE A 253 6.95 21.81 3.00
N LYS A 254 6.92 23.10 2.64
CA LYS A 254 7.39 23.58 1.35
C LYS A 254 8.81 24.11 1.52
N ILE A 255 9.74 23.61 0.72
CA ILE A 255 11.16 23.96 0.78
C ILE A 255 11.53 24.54 -0.59
N GLY A 256 11.95 25.80 -0.61
CA GLY A 256 12.58 26.40 -1.78
C GLY A 256 14.07 26.08 -1.75
N LEU A 257 14.52 25.14 -2.58
CA LEU A 257 15.93 24.84 -2.78
C LEU A 257 16.49 25.80 -3.82
N THR A 258 17.57 26.49 -3.49
CA THR A 258 18.31 27.30 -4.47
C THR A 258 19.36 26.41 -5.11
N ASP A 259 19.26 26.16 -6.41
CA ASP A 259 20.34 25.45 -7.11
C ASP A 259 21.55 26.39 -7.26
N PRO A 260 22.72 26.04 -6.68
CA PRO A 260 23.92 26.87 -6.76
C PRO A 260 24.43 27.07 -8.19
N ARG A 261 24.03 26.22 -9.16
CA ARG A 261 24.48 26.31 -10.55
C ARG A 261 23.57 27.16 -11.43
N SER A 262 22.26 27.15 -11.19
CA SER A 262 21.27 27.79 -12.08
C SER A 262 20.59 29.02 -11.50
N GLN A 263 20.79 29.33 -10.20
CA GLN A 263 20.04 30.36 -9.45
C GLN A 263 18.52 30.22 -9.52
N GLN A 264 18.00 29.12 -10.08
CA GLN A 264 16.57 28.82 -10.09
C GLN A 264 16.20 28.16 -8.76
N SER A 265 15.05 28.59 -8.23
CA SER A 265 14.48 27.97 -7.03
C SER A 265 13.64 26.76 -7.44
N LEU A 266 13.98 25.60 -6.89
CA LEU A 266 13.21 24.37 -7.00
C LEU A 266 12.28 24.28 -5.80
N ASP A 267 10.97 24.29 -6.07
CA ASP A 267 9.95 24.15 -5.03
C ASP A 267 9.72 22.66 -4.72
N VAL A 268 10.18 22.25 -3.55
CA VAL A 268 9.97 20.90 -3.01
C VAL A 268 8.77 20.89 -2.08
N ARG A 269 7.96 19.83 -2.17
CA ARG A 269 6.85 19.60 -1.25
C ARG A 269 7.05 18.32 -0.45
N VAL A 270 7.23 18.45 0.85
CA VAL A 270 7.28 17.34 1.80
C VAL A 270 5.96 17.22 2.54
N ARG A 271 5.41 16.01 2.63
CA ARG A 271 4.25 15.67 3.46
C ARG A 271 4.71 14.88 4.66
N LEU A 272 4.50 15.41 5.86
CA LEU A 272 4.78 14.75 7.11
C LEU A 272 3.46 14.26 7.72
N LEU A 273 3.28 12.95 7.72
CA LEU A 273 2.17 12.27 8.39
C LEU A 273 2.60 11.97 9.82
N ILE A 274 1.77 12.28 10.81
CA ILE A 274 2.05 11.93 12.20
C ILE A 274 1.34 10.61 12.48
N GLY A 275 2.00 9.64 13.09
CA GLY A 275 1.33 8.40 13.47
C GLY A 275 1.96 7.70 14.64
N ILE A 276 1.24 6.71 15.14
CA ILE A 276 1.61 5.91 16.30
C ILE A 276 1.65 4.45 15.83
N GLY A 277 2.76 3.76 16.07
CA GLY A 277 2.90 2.34 15.76
C GLY A 277 2.09 1.49 16.74
N VAL A 278 1.42 0.47 16.21
CA VAL A 278 0.68 -0.51 16.99
C VAL A 278 1.07 -1.90 16.49
N ASP A 279 1.58 -2.73 17.39
CA ASP A 279 2.04 -4.10 17.10
C ASP A 279 0.85 -5.09 17.04
N SER A 280 -0.19 -4.71 16.31
CA SER A 280 -1.35 -5.55 16.06
C SER A 280 -1.97 -5.25 14.71
N TRP A 281 -2.82 -6.16 14.23
CA TRP A 281 -3.64 -5.95 13.04
C TRP A 281 -5.04 -5.45 13.41
N PRO A 282 -5.82 -4.92 12.45
CA PRO A 282 -7.20 -4.55 12.72
C PRO A 282 -8.06 -5.78 13.07
N VAL A 283 -8.87 -5.69 14.14
CA VAL A 283 -9.76 -6.77 14.62
C VAL A 283 -10.71 -7.23 13.50
N CYS A 284 -11.22 -6.25 12.75
CA CYS A 284 -12.18 -6.48 11.69
C CYS A 284 -11.55 -6.92 10.37
N ALA A 285 -10.23 -7.09 10.28
CA ALA A 285 -9.57 -7.57 9.07
C ALA A 285 -9.92 -9.04 8.81
N ASP A 286 -10.29 -9.36 7.57
CA ASP A 286 -10.41 -10.76 7.10
C ASP A 286 -9.13 -11.25 6.40
N TYR A 287 -8.13 -10.38 6.24
CA TYR A 287 -6.77 -10.70 5.84
C TYR A 287 -5.95 -11.19 7.04
N PRO A 288 -5.05 -12.18 6.88
CA PRO A 288 -4.79 -12.99 5.70
C PRO A 288 -5.72 -14.21 5.59
N ARG A 289 -6.69 -14.39 6.50
CA ARG A 289 -7.50 -15.61 6.65
C ARG A 289 -8.23 -16.05 5.37
N ARG A 290 -8.58 -15.10 4.51
CA ARG A 290 -9.21 -15.37 3.21
C ARG A 290 -8.26 -15.96 2.16
N VAL A 291 -6.95 -15.83 2.32
CA VAL A 291 -5.95 -16.37 1.40
C VAL A 291 -5.76 -17.86 1.68
N PRO A 292 -6.01 -18.74 0.69
CA PRO A 292 -5.90 -20.17 0.90
C PRO A 292 -4.44 -20.59 1.11
N LEU A 293 -4.22 -21.61 1.95
CA LEU A 293 -2.86 -22.12 2.25
C LEU A 293 -2.11 -22.71 1.04
N HIS A 294 -2.84 -23.02 -0.04
CA HIS A 294 -2.27 -23.53 -1.28
C HIS A 294 -2.01 -22.41 -2.32
N HIS A 295 -2.24 -21.14 -1.98
CA HIS A 295 -1.85 -20.01 -2.83
C HIS A 295 -0.34 -20.03 -3.05
N CYS A 296 0.14 -19.71 -4.28
CA CYS A 296 1.59 -19.70 -4.57
C CYS A 296 2.35 -18.75 -3.64
N ASP A 297 1.73 -17.61 -3.34
CA ASP A 297 2.28 -16.58 -2.45
C ASP A 297 1.73 -16.65 -1.02
N ALA A 298 1.24 -17.82 -0.56
CA ALA A 298 0.69 -17.95 0.79
C ALA A 298 1.67 -17.47 1.88
N LEU A 299 2.94 -17.87 1.79
CA LEU A 299 3.99 -17.43 2.74
C LEU A 299 4.15 -15.91 2.76
N LEU A 300 4.15 -15.27 1.59
CA LEU A 300 4.22 -13.81 1.48
C LEU A 300 3.02 -13.16 2.18
N HIS A 301 1.82 -13.69 1.98
CA HIS A 301 0.62 -13.13 2.61
C HIS A 301 0.66 -13.24 4.14
N TYR A 302 1.14 -14.36 4.67
CA TYR A 302 1.30 -14.56 6.11
C TYR A 302 2.49 -13.77 6.70
N GLU A 303 3.57 -13.54 5.94
CA GLU A 303 4.65 -12.63 6.33
C GLU A 303 4.13 -11.18 6.42
N ALA A 304 3.40 -10.71 5.41
CA ALA A 304 2.80 -9.39 5.43
C ALA A 304 1.83 -9.23 6.63
N ALA A 305 1.07 -10.28 6.97
CA ALA A 305 0.17 -10.28 8.12
C ALA A 305 0.86 -10.26 9.50
N GLN A 306 2.18 -10.44 9.55
CA GLN A 306 2.97 -10.33 10.77
C GLN A 306 3.57 -8.93 10.95
N SER A 307 3.31 -7.98 10.03
CA SER A 307 3.75 -6.60 10.19
C SER A 307 2.88 -5.86 11.20
N GLY A 308 3.39 -4.78 11.80
CA GLY A 308 2.55 -3.86 12.58
C GLY A 308 1.60 -3.01 11.72
N MET A 309 0.73 -2.24 12.37
CA MET A 309 -0.05 -1.17 11.75
C MET A 309 0.32 0.19 12.35
N TYR A 310 -0.13 1.26 11.69
CA TYR A 310 0.01 2.62 12.18
C TYR A 310 -1.35 3.30 12.22
N VAL A 311 -1.60 4.05 13.28
CA VAL A 311 -2.72 4.99 13.33
C VAL A 311 -2.21 6.40 13.09
N VAL A 312 -2.71 7.03 12.03
CA VAL A 312 -2.17 8.25 11.45
C VAL A 312 -3.14 9.40 11.69
N ALA A 313 -2.58 10.59 11.92
CA ALA A 313 -3.28 11.84 12.17
C ALA A 313 -3.94 12.43 10.92
N GLU A 314 -4.79 11.63 10.29
CA GLU A 314 -5.65 11.98 9.17
C GLU A 314 -7.11 11.95 9.64
N ALA A 315 -7.84 13.04 9.40
CA ALA A 315 -9.24 13.13 9.77
C ALA A 315 -10.15 12.40 8.77
N PRO A 316 -11.32 11.92 9.21
CA PRO A 316 -12.42 11.56 8.30
C PRO A 316 -12.80 12.72 7.38
N GLN A 317 -13.62 12.50 6.36
CA GLN A 317 -14.12 13.58 5.51
C GLN A 317 -15.09 14.49 6.27
N GLN A 318 -15.09 15.80 5.95
CA GLN A 318 -15.88 16.82 6.68
C GLN A 318 -17.39 16.53 6.72
N THR A 319 -17.92 15.94 5.65
CA THR A 319 -19.35 15.65 5.50
C THR A 319 -19.81 14.40 6.26
N LEU A 320 -18.89 13.55 6.71
CA LEU A 320 -19.22 12.35 7.47
C LEU A 320 -19.57 12.75 8.91
N ARG A 321 -20.78 12.39 9.33
CA ARG A 321 -21.17 12.50 10.74
C ARG A 321 -20.32 11.53 11.55
N CYS A 322 -19.53 12.08 12.45
CA CYS A 322 -18.66 11.32 13.34
C CYS A 322 -18.75 11.93 14.74
N GLU A 323 -18.94 11.07 15.73
CA GLU A 323 -18.82 11.48 17.13
C GLU A 323 -17.35 11.71 17.45
N ASP A 324 -17.06 12.83 18.10
CA ASP A 324 -15.72 13.22 18.53
C ASP A 324 -14.65 13.07 17.43
N ARG A 325 -14.91 13.72 16.29
CA ARG A 325 -14.00 13.79 15.12
C ARG A 325 -12.52 14.10 15.47
N PRO A 326 -12.19 14.95 16.45
CA PRO A 326 -10.82 15.22 16.86
C PRO A 326 -10.05 14.00 17.39
N SER A 327 -10.70 12.97 17.93
CA SER A 327 -10.03 11.77 18.47
C SER A 327 -9.91 10.61 17.48
N LEU A 328 -10.41 10.75 16.24
CA LEU A 328 -10.33 9.72 15.22
C LEU A 328 -8.97 9.72 14.50
N TRP A 329 -8.38 8.55 14.34
CA TRP A 329 -7.10 8.33 13.65
C TRP A 329 -7.31 7.34 12.51
N ARG A 330 -6.65 7.58 11.37
CA ARG A 330 -6.72 6.70 10.20
C ARG A 330 -5.81 5.50 10.38
N VAL A 331 -6.33 4.29 10.25
CA VAL A 331 -5.51 3.07 10.29
C VAL A 331 -4.83 2.87 8.93
N ARG A 332 -3.52 2.63 8.91
CA ARG A 332 -2.69 2.33 7.73
C ARG A 332 -1.76 1.14 8.00
N LEU A 333 -1.45 0.37 6.96
CA LEU A 333 -0.55 -0.80 7.04
C LEU A 333 0.61 -0.67 6.04
N PRO A 334 1.47 0.37 6.17
CA PRO A 334 2.52 0.65 5.19
C PRO A 334 3.54 -0.49 5.03
N ALA A 335 3.88 -1.19 6.11
CA ALA A 335 4.81 -2.33 6.05
C ALA A 335 4.22 -3.48 5.24
N ALA A 336 2.97 -3.88 5.49
CA ALA A 336 2.27 -4.91 4.71
C ALA A 336 2.17 -4.53 3.22
N GLU A 337 1.82 -3.27 2.91
CA GLU A 337 1.79 -2.77 1.53
C GLU A 337 3.16 -2.89 0.85
N MET A 338 4.25 -2.53 1.56
CA MET A 338 5.60 -2.64 1.02
C MET A 338 6.09 -4.08 0.85
N ILE A 339 5.75 -4.99 1.78
CA ILE A 339 6.10 -6.41 1.68
C ILE A 339 5.47 -7.01 0.44
N LEU A 340 4.16 -6.81 0.24
CA LEU A 340 3.44 -7.34 -0.92
C LEU A 340 3.96 -6.75 -2.24
N ARG A 341 4.22 -5.43 -2.26
CA ARG A 341 4.67 -4.73 -3.46
C ARG A 341 6.11 -5.04 -3.83
N GLY A 342 7.00 -5.15 -2.83
CA GLY A 342 8.43 -5.38 -3.03
C GLY A 342 8.81 -6.84 -3.25
N HIS A 343 7.84 -7.76 -3.30
CA HIS A 343 8.11 -9.18 -3.50
C HIS A 343 8.50 -9.52 -4.95
N TYR A 344 7.85 -8.88 -5.91
CA TYR A 344 8.01 -9.18 -7.32
C TYR A 344 9.19 -8.41 -7.94
N SER A 345 9.88 -9.04 -8.89
CA SER A 345 10.94 -8.38 -9.66
C SER A 345 10.37 -7.24 -10.51
N ASP A 346 11.15 -6.17 -10.69
CA ASP A 346 10.82 -5.01 -11.52
C ASP A 346 10.47 -5.37 -12.98
N GLU A 347 10.98 -6.48 -13.50
CA GLU A 347 10.70 -6.97 -14.86
C GLU A 347 9.47 -7.89 -14.94
N SER A 348 8.95 -8.34 -13.80
CA SER A 348 7.83 -9.27 -13.75
C SER A 348 6.50 -8.61 -14.16
N VAL A 349 5.56 -9.41 -14.65
CA VAL A 349 4.24 -8.91 -15.08
C VAL A 349 3.48 -8.19 -13.97
N PRO A 350 3.47 -8.64 -12.69
CA PRO A 350 2.91 -7.85 -11.60
C PRO A 350 3.50 -6.43 -11.52
N ALA A 351 4.82 -6.29 -11.43
CA ALA A 351 5.46 -4.98 -11.33
C ALA A 351 5.20 -4.10 -12.57
N LEU A 352 5.25 -4.69 -13.77
CA LEU A 352 4.93 -4.00 -15.02
C LEU A 352 3.45 -3.58 -15.10
N THR A 353 2.54 -4.35 -14.49
CA THR A 353 1.11 -4.02 -14.41
C THR A 353 0.90 -2.79 -13.55
N GLU A 354 1.44 -2.76 -12.31
CA GLU A 354 1.40 -1.56 -11.47
C GLU A 354 1.96 -0.37 -12.25
N ALA A 355 3.10 -0.57 -12.93
CA ALA A 355 3.77 0.51 -13.62
C ALA A 355 2.97 1.07 -14.79
N ALA A 356 2.43 0.20 -15.66
CA ALA A 356 1.55 0.59 -16.75
C ALA A 356 0.30 1.31 -16.23
N LEU A 357 -0.37 0.79 -15.19
CA LEU A 357 -1.56 1.42 -14.60
C LEU A 357 -1.28 2.83 -14.07
N MET A 358 -0.13 3.02 -13.44
CA MET A 358 0.28 4.33 -12.93
C MET A 358 0.60 5.30 -14.07
N ARG A 359 1.15 4.82 -15.19
CA ARG A 359 1.35 5.62 -16.40
C ARG A 359 0.03 6.02 -17.06
N VAL A 360 -0.91 5.09 -17.17
CA VAL A 360 -2.27 5.39 -17.65
C VAL A 360 -2.94 6.44 -16.75
N LEU A 361 -2.77 6.36 -15.43
CA LEU A 361 -3.29 7.37 -14.51
C LEU A 361 -2.67 8.76 -14.74
N GLU A 362 -1.37 8.84 -15.01
CA GLU A 362 -0.67 10.11 -15.31
C GLU A 362 -1.13 10.69 -16.66
N GLN A 363 -1.26 9.84 -17.69
CA GLN A 363 -1.83 10.18 -18.98
C GLN A 363 -3.25 10.78 -18.84
N LEU A 364 -4.13 10.10 -18.11
CA LEU A 364 -5.51 10.52 -17.89
C LEU A 364 -5.67 11.71 -16.94
N ARG A 365 -4.58 12.11 -16.26
CA ARG A 365 -4.50 13.37 -15.51
C ARG A 365 -4.02 14.54 -16.36
N GLY A 366 -3.58 14.29 -17.59
CA GLY A 366 -2.91 15.27 -18.44
C GLY A 366 -1.47 15.57 -18.01
N GLU A 367 -0.86 14.72 -17.17
CA GLU A 367 0.54 14.86 -16.75
C GLU A 367 1.50 14.31 -17.83
N ARG A 368 0.99 13.51 -18.79
CA ARG A 368 1.77 12.92 -19.89
C ARG A 368 0.97 12.86 -21.20
N HIS A 369 1.72 12.75 -22.31
CA HIS A 369 1.18 12.56 -23.65
C HIS A 369 0.52 11.18 -23.82
N ILE A 370 -0.50 11.13 -24.68
CA ILE A 370 -1.24 9.92 -25.06
C ILE A 370 -1.11 9.75 -26.56
N ASP A 371 -0.72 8.56 -27.03
CA ASP A 371 -0.37 8.31 -28.43
C ASP A 371 -1.59 8.28 -29.36
N PHE A 372 -2.79 8.36 -28.81
CA PHE A 372 -4.05 8.31 -29.52
C PHE A 372 -5.06 9.33 -28.96
N SER A 373 -6.03 9.69 -29.80
CA SER A 373 -7.04 10.68 -29.46
C SER A 373 -8.16 10.10 -28.59
N ILE A 374 -8.45 10.77 -27.47
CA ILE A 374 -9.57 10.44 -26.57
C ILE A 374 -10.71 11.42 -26.82
N ARG A 375 -11.91 10.89 -27.11
CA ARG A 375 -13.09 11.70 -27.44
C ARG A 375 -13.63 12.52 -26.27
N CYS A 376 -13.37 12.10 -25.03
CA CYS A 376 -13.86 12.76 -23.82
C CYS A 376 -12.80 13.72 -23.27
N LYS A 377 -13.19 14.98 -23.06
CA LYS A 377 -12.36 16.00 -22.40
C LYS A 377 -12.53 15.90 -20.89
N GLY A 378 -11.43 15.96 -20.14
CA GLY A 378 -11.41 15.97 -18.68
C GLY A 378 -10.11 15.41 -18.13
N SER A 379 -9.97 15.42 -16.80
CA SER A 379 -8.85 14.78 -16.11
C SER A 379 -9.32 14.04 -14.87
N LEU A 380 -8.69 12.89 -14.57
CA LEU A 380 -9.01 12.11 -13.37
C LEU A 380 -8.53 12.80 -12.09
N ARG A 381 -9.41 13.01 -11.13
CA ARG A 381 -9.14 13.69 -9.85
C ARG A 381 -9.46 12.81 -8.64
N LEU A 382 -10.49 11.96 -8.73
CA LEU A 382 -10.94 10.99 -7.72
C LEU A 382 -10.00 9.80 -7.63
N VAL A 383 -9.69 9.18 -8.78
CA VAL A 383 -8.91 7.93 -8.80
C VAL A 383 -7.52 8.18 -8.23
N SER A 384 -7.23 7.55 -7.08
CA SER A 384 -5.94 7.63 -6.40
C SER A 384 -5.01 6.48 -6.83
N ARG A 385 -3.71 6.63 -6.56
CA ARG A 385 -2.75 5.53 -6.79
C ARG A 385 -3.08 4.31 -5.90
N HIS A 386 -3.57 4.56 -4.69
CA HIS A 386 -3.97 3.50 -3.75
C HIS A 386 -5.18 2.69 -4.26
N ILE A 387 -6.11 3.33 -4.99
CA ILE A 387 -7.23 2.63 -5.65
C ILE A 387 -6.72 1.63 -6.68
N LEU A 388 -5.79 2.04 -7.56
CA LEU A 388 -5.21 1.15 -8.57
C LEU A 388 -4.41 0.00 -7.93
N ARG A 389 -3.57 0.30 -6.93
CA ARG A 389 -2.85 -0.72 -6.15
C ARG A 389 -3.80 -1.71 -5.50
N THR A 390 -4.93 -1.24 -4.97
CA THR A 390 -5.92 -2.14 -4.36
C THR A 390 -6.55 -3.07 -5.39
N ILE A 391 -6.88 -2.57 -6.60
CA ILE A 391 -7.41 -3.41 -7.68
C ILE A 391 -6.39 -4.47 -8.09
N GLU A 392 -5.12 -4.09 -8.21
CA GLU A 392 -4.04 -5.01 -8.53
C GLU A 392 -3.81 -6.06 -7.44
N LEU A 393 -3.79 -5.68 -6.15
CA LEU A 393 -3.69 -6.62 -5.03
C LEU A 393 -4.84 -7.64 -5.05
N TRP A 394 -6.06 -7.19 -5.35
CA TRP A 394 -7.19 -8.11 -5.55
C TRP A 394 -7.01 -9.00 -6.79
N SER A 395 -6.31 -8.54 -7.83
CA SER A 395 -5.96 -9.36 -9.00
C SER A 395 -4.96 -10.45 -8.65
N LEU A 396 -3.93 -10.10 -7.87
CA LEU A 396 -2.89 -11.03 -7.43
C LEU A 396 -3.43 -12.12 -6.50
N GLU A 397 -4.45 -11.80 -5.69
CA GLU A 397 -5.12 -12.76 -4.81
C GLU A 397 -6.06 -13.74 -5.55
N ARG A 398 -6.48 -13.44 -6.78
CA ARG A 398 -7.48 -14.24 -7.50
C ARG A 398 -6.94 -15.61 -7.88
N MET A 399 -7.45 -16.64 -7.21
CA MET A 399 -7.21 -18.03 -7.53
C MET A 399 -7.78 -18.42 -8.90
N GLU A 400 -6.91 -18.60 -9.87
CA GLU A 400 -7.22 -19.30 -11.12
C GLU A 400 -6.44 -20.63 -11.17
N PRO A 401 -6.86 -21.62 -12.00
CA PRO A 401 -6.29 -22.97 -11.98
C PRO A 401 -4.79 -23.07 -12.22
N ASP A 402 -4.16 -22.02 -12.75
CA ASP A 402 -2.73 -21.93 -13.06
C ASP A 402 -2.22 -20.50 -12.81
N LEU A 403 -2.34 -20.03 -11.55
CA LEU A 403 -1.95 -18.68 -11.09
C LEU A 403 -0.66 -18.17 -11.72
N LEU A 404 0.42 -18.96 -11.64
CA LEU A 404 1.73 -18.56 -12.13
C LEU A 404 1.77 -18.38 -13.65
N ARG A 405 1.01 -19.17 -14.41
CA ARG A 405 0.93 -18.99 -15.86
C ARG A 405 0.14 -17.74 -16.25
N ASN A 406 -0.84 -17.35 -15.44
CA ASN A 406 -1.63 -16.17 -15.73
C ASN A 406 -0.82 -14.88 -15.63
N TRP A 407 0.32 -14.91 -14.93
CA TRP A 407 1.26 -13.80 -14.84
C TRP A 407 2.49 -14.00 -15.73
N ALA A 408 2.39 -14.83 -16.77
CA ALA A 408 3.45 -15.01 -17.75
C ALA A 408 3.70 -13.74 -18.60
N PRO A 409 4.92 -13.53 -19.15
CA PRO A 409 5.31 -12.29 -19.84
C PRO A 409 4.39 -11.78 -20.96
N ASP A 410 3.63 -12.66 -21.61
CA ASP A 410 2.68 -12.37 -22.69
C ASP A 410 1.31 -11.87 -22.21
N THR A 411 1.11 -11.76 -20.89
CA THR A 411 -0.20 -11.48 -20.27
C THR A 411 -0.36 -10.07 -19.68
N LEU A 412 0.66 -9.20 -19.78
CA LEU A 412 0.60 -7.84 -19.22
C LEU A 412 -0.62 -7.04 -19.73
N SER A 413 -0.91 -7.08 -21.02
CA SER A 413 -2.05 -6.36 -21.58
C SER A 413 -3.40 -6.81 -21.01
N TYR A 414 -3.53 -8.11 -20.70
CA TYR A 414 -4.71 -8.66 -20.07
C TYR A 414 -4.93 -8.02 -18.70
N HIS A 415 -3.92 -8.01 -17.84
CA HIS A 415 -4.01 -7.49 -16.47
C HIS A 415 -4.25 -5.99 -16.41
N VAL A 416 -3.60 -5.22 -17.30
CA VAL A 416 -3.82 -3.77 -17.39
C VAL A 416 -5.26 -3.46 -17.83
N LEU A 417 -5.73 -4.08 -18.92
CA LEU A 417 -7.09 -3.84 -19.42
C LEU A 417 -8.16 -4.30 -18.43
N TRP A 418 -7.95 -5.45 -17.80
CA TRP A 418 -8.85 -5.97 -16.78
C TRP A 418 -8.94 -5.04 -15.57
N SER A 419 -7.80 -4.55 -15.07
CA SER A 419 -7.75 -3.61 -13.94
C SER A 419 -8.43 -2.28 -14.26
N LEU A 420 -8.32 -1.79 -15.50
CA LEU A 420 -9.02 -0.60 -15.95
C LEU A 420 -10.54 -0.82 -16.08
N ASP A 421 -10.98 -2.01 -16.51
CA ASP A 421 -12.41 -2.36 -16.54
C ASP A 421 -12.98 -2.52 -15.11
N GLU A 422 -12.19 -3.06 -14.19
CA GLU A 422 -12.54 -3.16 -12.77
C GLU A 422 -12.62 -1.78 -12.11
N LEU A 423 -11.71 -0.86 -12.47
CA LEU A 423 -11.79 0.53 -12.06
C LEU A 423 -13.07 1.18 -12.59
N LEU A 424 -13.40 0.98 -13.87
CA LEU A 424 -14.63 1.49 -14.49
C LEU A 424 -15.86 0.97 -13.75
N ARG A 425 -15.90 -0.33 -13.44
CA ARG A 425 -16.98 -0.95 -12.66
C ARG A 425 -17.07 -0.32 -11.27
N SER A 426 -15.94 -0.16 -10.60
CA SER A 426 -15.87 0.39 -9.24
C SER A 426 -16.31 1.86 -9.19
N LEU A 427 -16.01 2.66 -10.21
CA LEU A 427 -16.51 4.04 -10.35
C LEU A 427 -18.01 4.07 -10.61
N LYS A 428 -18.53 3.23 -11.51
CA LYS A 428 -19.97 3.13 -11.81
C LYS A 428 -20.79 2.69 -10.59
N CYS A 429 -20.24 1.78 -9.78
CA CYS A 429 -20.89 1.29 -8.57
C CYS A 429 -20.54 2.09 -7.30
N GLN A 430 -19.63 3.07 -7.40
CA GLN A 430 -19.04 3.79 -6.27
C GLN A 430 -18.58 2.87 -5.12
N ASN A 431 -18.06 1.70 -5.48
CA ASN A 431 -17.72 0.66 -4.52
C ASN A 431 -16.41 -0.02 -4.89
N LEU A 432 -15.40 0.19 -4.06
CA LEU A 432 -14.18 -0.60 -4.04
C LEU A 432 -13.83 -0.85 -2.58
N ARG A 433 -13.89 -2.11 -2.18
CA ARG A 433 -13.50 -2.53 -0.85
C ARG A 433 -11.99 -2.37 -0.65
N CYS A 434 -11.59 -1.80 0.48
CA CYS A 434 -10.18 -1.75 0.89
C CYS A 434 -9.62 -3.16 1.09
N TYR A 435 -8.36 -3.36 0.69
CA TYR A 435 -7.72 -4.67 0.71
C TYR A 435 -7.59 -5.26 2.12
N PHE A 436 -7.15 -4.47 3.10
CA PHE A 436 -6.96 -4.94 4.48
C PHE A 436 -8.17 -4.70 5.39
N GLN A 437 -9.07 -3.79 5.02
CA GLN A 437 -10.20 -3.35 5.86
C GLN A 437 -11.54 -3.63 5.14
N PRO A 438 -12.19 -4.78 5.39
CA PRO A 438 -13.36 -5.22 4.62
C PRO A 438 -14.54 -4.26 4.61
N ARG A 439 -14.74 -3.51 5.69
CA ARG A 439 -15.86 -2.58 5.84
C ARG A 439 -15.57 -1.19 5.27
N CYS A 440 -14.33 -0.93 4.83
CA CYS A 440 -13.91 0.35 4.28
C CYS A 440 -14.12 0.38 2.76
N ASN A 441 -14.92 1.32 2.27
CA ASN A 441 -15.07 1.61 0.83
C ASN A 441 -14.10 2.72 0.40
N LEU A 442 -13.07 2.35 -0.36
CA LEU A 442 -12.05 3.26 -0.87
C LEU A 442 -12.61 4.30 -1.85
N MET A 443 -13.65 3.96 -2.62
CA MET A 443 -14.25 4.93 -3.54
C MET A 443 -14.85 6.11 -2.79
N LEU A 444 -15.38 5.86 -1.59
CA LEU A 444 -15.98 6.90 -0.76
C LEU A 444 -14.96 7.57 0.16
N GLN A 445 -13.89 6.90 0.59
CA GLN A 445 -12.95 7.43 1.57
C GLN A 445 -11.69 8.10 0.97
N CYS A 446 -11.28 7.75 -0.26
CA CYS A 446 -10.08 8.28 -0.89
C CYS A 446 -10.29 9.66 -1.57
N THR A 447 -10.80 10.65 -0.83
CA THR A 447 -10.93 12.00 -1.40
C THR A 447 -9.70 12.84 -1.08
N ARG A 448 -9.04 13.33 -2.14
CA ARG A 448 -7.95 14.31 -1.99
C ARG A 448 -8.54 15.58 -1.37
N GLY A 449 -8.09 15.92 -0.15
CA GLY A 449 -8.44 17.18 0.52
C GLY A 449 -9.85 17.24 1.08
N GLY A 450 -10.40 16.10 1.54
CA GLY A 450 -11.61 16.07 2.37
C GLY A 450 -12.93 16.42 1.67
N LYS A 451 -12.90 16.70 0.37
CA LYS A 451 -14.09 17.08 -0.41
C LYS A 451 -14.88 15.85 -0.85
N LEU A 452 -16.18 15.83 -0.57
CA LEU A 452 -17.09 14.86 -1.15
C LEU A 452 -17.21 15.12 -2.65
N PHE A 453 -17.04 14.08 -3.46
CA PHE A 453 -17.33 14.18 -4.88
C PHE A 453 -18.81 13.88 -5.11
N SER A 454 -19.43 14.64 -6.01
CA SER A 454 -20.82 14.37 -6.42
C SER A 454 -20.90 13.08 -7.22
N ASP A 455 -22.08 12.45 -7.27
CA ASP A 455 -22.34 11.30 -8.14
C ASP A 455 -21.97 11.59 -9.60
N GLU A 456 -22.21 12.84 -10.04
CA GLU A 456 -21.81 13.31 -11.37
C GLU A 456 -20.29 13.25 -11.60
N SER A 457 -19.48 13.50 -10.56
CA SER A 457 -18.02 13.41 -10.63
C SER A 457 -17.55 11.97 -10.88
N TYR A 458 -18.14 11.00 -10.18
CA TYR A 458 -17.87 9.57 -10.44
C TYR A 458 -18.30 9.17 -11.85
N CYS A 459 -19.46 9.64 -12.30
CA CYS A 459 -19.95 9.38 -13.66
C CYS A 459 -19.03 10.01 -14.72
N GLN A 460 -18.51 11.21 -14.48
CA GLN A 460 -17.58 11.88 -15.37
C GLN A 460 -16.26 11.09 -15.49
N GLU A 461 -15.67 10.67 -14.37
CA GLU A 461 -14.43 9.88 -14.40
C GLU A 461 -14.64 8.49 -15.01
N ALA A 462 -15.78 7.85 -14.77
CA ALA A 462 -16.16 6.62 -15.45
C ALA A 462 -16.20 6.81 -16.98
N ARG A 463 -16.75 7.93 -17.48
CA ARG A 463 -16.76 8.26 -18.92
C ARG A 463 -15.35 8.48 -19.49
N ILE A 464 -14.43 9.05 -18.70
CA ILE A 464 -13.03 9.22 -19.11
C ILE A 464 -12.36 7.85 -19.28
N ILE A 465 -12.47 6.96 -18.30
CA ILE A 465 -11.92 5.59 -18.38
C ILE A 465 -12.54 4.82 -19.53
N GLU A 466 -13.87 4.90 -19.70
CA GLU A 466 -14.57 4.21 -20.78
C GLU A 466 -14.14 4.75 -22.17
N SER A 467 -13.91 6.06 -22.29
CA SER A 467 -13.40 6.66 -23.52
C SER A 467 -11.96 6.26 -23.81
N TYR A 468 -11.12 6.13 -22.77
CA TYR A 468 -9.76 5.62 -22.90
C TYR A 468 -9.76 4.17 -23.40
N LEU A 469 -10.53 3.28 -22.77
CA LEU A 469 -10.63 1.87 -23.17
C LEU A 469 -11.10 1.71 -24.62
N ARG A 470 -12.08 2.52 -25.05
CA ARG A 470 -12.54 2.55 -26.46
C ARG A 470 -11.45 3.05 -27.40
N ALA A 471 -10.69 4.07 -27.01
CA ALA A 471 -9.61 4.60 -27.82
C ALA A 471 -8.46 3.58 -27.95
N VAL A 472 -8.09 2.89 -26.87
CA VAL A 472 -7.12 1.78 -26.89
C VAL A 472 -7.62 0.64 -27.78
N HIS A 473 -8.90 0.30 -27.71
CA HIS A 473 -9.50 -0.72 -28.58
C HIS A 473 -9.38 -0.34 -30.07
N LEU A 474 -9.78 0.87 -30.45
CA LEU A 474 -9.65 1.36 -31.82
C LEU A 474 -8.17 1.43 -32.26
N TYR A 475 -7.31 1.98 -31.41
CA TYR A 475 -5.88 2.07 -31.67
C TYR A 475 -5.27 0.67 -31.91
N SER A 476 -5.63 -0.32 -31.09
CA SER A 476 -5.18 -1.70 -31.29
C SER A 476 -5.69 -2.35 -32.57
N THR A 477 -6.79 -1.87 -33.16
CA THR A 477 -7.27 -2.34 -34.47
C THR A 477 -6.54 -1.67 -35.64
N GLU A 478 -6.31 -0.36 -35.57
CA GLU A 478 -5.64 0.42 -36.63
C GLU A 478 -4.15 0.07 -36.71
N TRP A 479 -3.54 -0.13 -35.54
CA TRP A 479 -2.13 -0.49 -35.40
C TRP A 479 -1.82 -1.93 -35.86
N LEU A 480 -2.82 -2.73 -36.21
CA LEU A 480 -2.59 -4.09 -36.74
C LEU A 480 -1.71 -4.08 -38.01
N SER A 481 -1.62 -2.95 -38.71
CA SER A 481 -1.07 -2.81 -40.06
C SER A 481 0.44 -2.49 -40.15
N LEU A 482 1.14 -2.15 -39.04
CA LEU A 482 2.38 -1.34 -39.13
C LEU A 482 3.61 -1.78 -38.32
N GLN A 483 3.59 -2.88 -37.55
CA GLN A 483 4.74 -3.27 -36.70
C GLN A 483 5.12 -4.75 -36.84
N PRO A 484 6.43 -5.10 -36.76
CA PRO A 484 6.91 -6.47 -36.75
C PRO A 484 6.52 -7.21 -35.46
N GLU A 485 6.54 -8.54 -35.52
CA GLU A 485 6.30 -9.41 -34.36
C GLU A 485 7.29 -9.10 -33.23
N ARG A 486 6.78 -8.90 -32.00
CA ARG A 486 7.63 -8.73 -30.81
C ARG A 486 8.34 -10.05 -30.51
N CYS A 487 9.67 -10.04 -30.52
CA CYS A 487 10.45 -11.11 -29.93
C CYS A 487 10.49 -10.93 -28.40
N LEU A 488 10.24 -12.02 -27.66
CA LEU A 488 10.49 -12.06 -26.23
C LEU A 488 11.98 -11.90 -25.95
N SER A 489 12.32 -11.17 -24.89
CA SER A 489 13.68 -11.07 -24.40
C SER A 489 14.15 -12.42 -23.84
N THR A 490 15.47 -12.60 -23.70
CA THR A 490 16.05 -13.80 -23.10
C THR A 490 15.54 -14.06 -21.68
N SER A 491 15.30 -12.99 -20.90
CA SER A 491 14.73 -13.06 -19.54
C SER A 491 13.31 -13.62 -19.57
N GLU A 492 12.46 -13.07 -20.44
CA GLU A 492 11.07 -13.50 -20.61
C GLU A 492 10.95 -14.95 -21.12
N LEU A 493 11.83 -15.36 -22.05
CA LEU A 493 11.90 -16.75 -22.52
C LEU A 493 12.31 -17.72 -21.42
N LEU A 494 13.26 -17.32 -20.56
CA LEU A 494 13.68 -18.11 -19.40
C LEU A 494 12.53 -18.24 -18.39
N GLU A 495 11.87 -17.13 -18.06
CA GLU A 495 10.72 -17.12 -17.15
C GLU A 495 9.60 -18.04 -17.66
N GLN A 496 9.23 -17.92 -18.93
CA GLN A 496 8.23 -18.78 -19.55
C GLN A 496 8.62 -20.26 -19.47
N SER A 497 9.89 -20.57 -19.72
CA SER A 497 10.43 -21.93 -19.61
C SER A 497 10.38 -22.47 -18.17
N LEU A 498 10.68 -21.62 -17.18
CA LEU A 498 10.61 -21.94 -15.77
C LEU A 498 9.17 -22.18 -15.32
N LEU A 499 8.21 -21.35 -15.74
CA LEU A 499 6.79 -21.52 -15.47
C LEU A 499 6.26 -22.85 -16.01
N VAL A 500 6.61 -23.19 -17.26
CA VAL A 500 6.23 -24.48 -17.88
C VAL A 500 6.85 -25.65 -17.12
N ARG A 501 8.13 -25.55 -16.73
CA ARG A 501 8.81 -26.59 -15.95
C ARG A 501 8.20 -26.74 -14.56
N TRP A 502 7.89 -25.64 -13.89
CA TRP A 502 7.25 -25.63 -12.58
C TRP A 502 5.90 -26.33 -12.62
N ARG A 503 5.07 -26.05 -13.63
CA ARG A 503 3.80 -26.75 -13.83
C ARG A 503 3.98 -28.26 -13.97
N ARG A 504 5.01 -28.71 -14.70
CA ARG A 504 5.33 -30.14 -14.81
C ARG A 504 5.70 -30.72 -13.45
N VAL A 505 6.53 -30.02 -12.67
CA VAL A 505 6.90 -30.43 -11.31
C VAL A 505 5.67 -30.53 -10.40
N VAL A 506 4.78 -29.53 -10.41
CA VAL A 506 3.54 -29.53 -9.64
C VAL A 506 2.58 -30.63 -10.10
N ALA A 507 2.52 -30.92 -11.40
CA ALA A 507 1.72 -32.01 -11.93
C ALA A 507 2.26 -33.40 -11.58
N THR A 508 3.57 -33.54 -11.35
CA THR A 508 4.21 -34.79 -10.89
C THR A 508 4.26 -34.94 -9.38
N LEU A 509 3.89 -33.90 -8.62
CA LEU A 509 3.62 -34.07 -7.19
C LEU A 509 2.41 -35.00 -7.04
N PRO A 510 2.41 -35.94 -6.09
CA PRO A 510 1.29 -36.84 -5.89
C PRO A 510 0.03 -36.00 -5.60
N ARG A 511 -0.93 -36.06 -6.53
CA ARG A 511 -2.28 -35.52 -6.35
C ARG A 511 -3.09 -36.63 -5.70
N SER A 512 -3.71 -36.34 -4.56
CA SER A 512 -4.68 -37.26 -3.94
C SER A 512 -5.66 -37.75 -5.00
N SER A 513 -5.71 -39.07 -5.19
CA SER A 513 -6.47 -39.74 -6.24
C SER A 513 -7.97 -39.46 -6.09
N SER A 514 -8.52 -38.59 -6.93
CA SER A 514 -9.97 -38.55 -7.17
C SER A 514 -10.36 -38.95 -8.60
N ASP A 515 -9.40 -39.02 -9.55
CA ASP A 515 -9.70 -39.39 -10.95
C ASP A 515 -9.23 -40.79 -11.36
N THR A 516 -8.49 -41.50 -10.51
CA THR A 516 -8.02 -42.88 -10.78
C THR A 516 -8.87 -43.97 -10.11
N GLN A 517 -9.87 -43.60 -9.29
CA GLN A 517 -10.65 -44.55 -8.50
C GLN A 517 -11.84 -45.20 -9.25
N GLN A 518 -11.86 -45.18 -10.59
CA GLN A 518 -12.90 -45.88 -11.37
C GLN A 518 -12.38 -47.07 -12.20
N ARG A 519 -11.10 -47.44 -12.07
CA ARG A 519 -10.54 -48.63 -12.71
C ARG A 519 -9.52 -49.35 -11.82
N ARG A 520 -9.99 -49.96 -10.74
CA ARG A 520 -9.53 -51.28 -10.23
C ARG A 520 -10.21 -51.52 -8.89
N GLY A 521 -11.16 -52.47 -8.89
CA GLY A 521 -11.59 -53.09 -7.65
C GLY A 521 -10.43 -53.91 -7.08
N THR A 522 -10.01 -53.58 -5.87
CA THR A 522 -9.41 -54.51 -4.90
C THR A 522 -9.34 -53.81 -3.55
N THR A 523 -9.82 -54.54 -2.56
CA THR A 523 -9.97 -54.22 -1.16
C THR A 523 -8.65 -53.92 -0.44
N ALA A 524 -8.72 -52.97 0.50
CA ALA A 524 -7.82 -52.78 1.65
C ALA A 524 -6.36 -52.34 1.38
N VAL A 525 -6.15 -51.03 1.23
CA VAL A 525 -4.94 -50.27 1.64
C VAL A 525 -5.46 -48.86 1.97
N GLY A 526 -5.49 -48.42 3.23
CA GLY A 526 -4.36 -47.75 3.88
C GLY A 526 -4.38 -46.27 3.47
N TRP A 527 -4.44 -45.35 4.43
CA TRP A 527 -4.53 -43.88 4.24
C TRP A 527 -3.24 -43.25 3.66
N GLU A 528 -2.55 -43.97 2.77
CA GLU A 528 -1.21 -43.68 2.28
C GLU A 528 -1.24 -43.13 0.86
N GLU A 529 -1.93 -42.00 0.67
CA GLU A 529 -1.49 -41.03 -0.34
C GLU A 529 -1.01 -39.78 0.41
N ALA A 530 0.01 -40.00 1.24
CA ALA A 530 0.61 -38.99 2.09
C ALA A 530 1.35 -37.95 1.23
N TYR A 531 1.16 -36.68 1.56
CA TYR A 531 2.00 -35.57 1.06
C TYR A 531 3.48 -35.97 1.05
N GLY A 532 4.19 -35.72 -0.05
CA GLY A 532 5.62 -35.97 -0.12
C GLY A 532 6.38 -35.12 0.92
N THR A 533 7.58 -35.54 1.33
CA THR A 533 8.37 -34.86 2.39
C THR A 533 8.52 -33.36 2.17
N ARG A 534 8.72 -32.91 0.92
CA ARG A 534 8.83 -31.48 0.58
C ARG A 534 7.50 -30.73 0.72
N GLN A 535 6.38 -31.39 0.42
CA GLN A 535 5.04 -30.81 0.63
C GLN A 535 4.74 -30.70 2.12
N LEU A 536 5.10 -31.71 2.92
CA LEU A 536 5.00 -31.63 4.38
C LEU A 536 5.90 -30.54 4.98
N GLN A 537 7.12 -30.38 4.46
CA GLN A 537 8.01 -29.28 4.87
C GLN A 537 7.41 -27.92 4.53
N TYR A 538 6.90 -27.74 3.31
CA TYR A 538 6.23 -26.50 2.92
C TYR A 538 5.00 -26.22 3.78
N LEU A 539 4.14 -27.23 4.02
CA LEU A 539 2.99 -27.11 4.90
C LEU A 539 3.42 -26.77 6.33
N GLY A 540 4.50 -27.37 6.83
CA GLY A 540 5.10 -27.01 8.12
C GLY A 540 5.47 -25.53 8.18
N CYS A 541 6.22 -25.03 7.18
CA CYS A 541 6.56 -23.61 7.09
C CYS A 541 5.30 -22.72 7.06
N VAL A 542 4.30 -23.06 6.25
CA VAL A 542 3.05 -22.29 6.16
C VAL A 542 2.31 -22.29 7.49
N ILE A 543 2.20 -23.44 8.17
CA ILE A 543 1.56 -23.54 9.49
C ILE A 543 2.29 -22.68 10.52
N ASP A 544 3.62 -22.70 10.54
CA ASP A 544 4.42 -21.84 11.41
C ASP A 544 4.11 -20.36 11.18
N GLN A 545 4.05 -19.92 9.91
CA GLN A 545 3.68 -18.54 9.57
C GLN A 545 2.23 -18.21 9.95
N VAL A 546 1.30 -19.15 9.79
CA VAL A 546 -0.11 -18.99 10.21
C VAL A 546 -0.21 -18.79 11.72
N LEU A 547 0.54 -19.56 12.51
CA LEU A 547 0.56 -19.46 13.97
C LEU A 547 1.12 -18.11 14.42
N LEU A 548 2.20 -17.63 13.79
CA LEU A 548 2.77 -16.31 14.04
C LEU A 548 1.77 -15.19 13.72
N ALA A 549 1.14 -15.23 12.53
CA ALA A 549 0.14 -14.24 12.14
C ALA A 549 -1.10 -14.24 13.07
N ARG A 550 -1.49 -15.41 13.58
CA ARG A 550 -2.57 -15.54 14.57
C ARG A 550 -2.21 -14.84 15.88
N ASN A 551 -0.97 -14.94 16.34
CA ASN A 551 -0.54 -14.26 17.56
C ASN A 551 -0.61 -12.73 17.39
N CYS A 552 -0.20 -12.19 16.25
CA CYS A 552 -0.33 -10.76 15.93
C CYS A 552 -1.77 -10.25 15.88
N THR A 553 -2.74 -11.11 15.52
CA THR A 553 -4.18 -10.78 15.57
C THR A 553 -4.79 -10.98 16.96
N LEU A 554 -4.25 -11.89 17.78
CA LEU A 554 -4.73 -12.15 19.15
C LEU A 554 -4.19 -11.18 20.20
N LEU A 555 -3.11 -10.43 19.93
CA LEU A 555 -2.60 -9.40 20.84
C LEU A 555 -3.65 -8.32 21.18
N GLN A 556 -4.71 -8.15 20.39
CA GLN A 556 -5.84 -7.30 20.76
C GLN A 556 -6.88 -7.98 21.68
N VAL A 557 -7.01 -9.31 21.62
CA VAL A 557 -8.01 -10.06 22.40
C VAL A 557 -7.44 -10.54 23.75
N GLY A 558 -6.13 -10.81 23.80
CA GLY A 558 -5.42 -11.28 24.98
C GLY A 558 -5.33 -10.28 26.14
N PHE A 559 -5.60 -8.99 25.89
CA PHE A 559 -5.73 -7.99 26.96
C PHE A 559 -7.17 -7.81 27.47
N CYS A 560 -8.16 -8.49 26.88
CA CYS A 560 -9.54 -8.55 27.39
C CYS A 560 -9.79 -9.76 28.31
N TYR A 561 -8.81 -10.64 28.51
CA TYR A 561 -8.88 -11.72 29.49
C TYR A 561 -7.59 -11.80 30.29
N VAL A 562 -7.43 -10.93 31.27
CA VAL A 562 -6.70 -11.29 32.48
C VAL A 562 -7.73 -11.82 33.48
N PHE A 563 -7.44 -13.03 33.94
CA PHE A 563 -8.19 -13.88 34.83
C PHE A 563 -8.69 -13.18 36.12
N ILE A 564 -9.95 -13.45 36.45
CA ILE A 564 -10.66 -13.39 37.77
C ILE A 564 -10.68 -12.03 38.47
#